data_AF-A0A9N9N6D0-F1
#
_entry.id   AF-A0A9N9N6D0-F1
#
_cell.length_a   1.000
_cell.length_b   1.000
_cell.length_c   1.000
_cell.angle_alpha   90.00
_cell.angle_beta   90.00
_cell.angle_gamma   90.00
#
_symmetry.space_group_name_H-M   'P 1'
#
loop_
_entity.id
_entity.type
_entity.pdbx_description
1 polymer ?
#
loop_
_entity_poly.entity_id
_entity_poly.type
_entity_poly.pdbx_seq_one_letter_code
_entity_poly.pdbx_strand_id
1 'polypeptide(L)'
;MIKSVLKQQVRLVSAFSNRIWSIRATGVVVKRACSHPQHQLHTRPQLVPAMVLPQVFKRNLFDRRRPGDWTCNECGTLNFANRTECFGCKAIPKEREVAPGDWLCPNCSFYNYSSRGTCFKCNTLAPPESERGYAPERR
;
A
#
# COMPACT_ATOMS: atom_id res chain seq x y z
N MET A 1 26.31 -57.72 -19.25
CA MET A 1 26.17 -58.57 -18.05
C MET A 1 26.09 -57.63 -16.84
N ILE A 2 24.97 -57.03 -16.44
CA ILE A 2 23.66 -57.56 -15.99
C ILE A 2 23.79 -58.67 -14.93
N LYS A 3 23.84 -58.29 -13.65
CA LYS A 3 23.38 -58.99 -12.42
C LYS A 3 23.31 -57.91 -11.32
N SER A 4 22.34 -57.74 -10.42
CA SER A 4 21.06 -58.37 -10.07
C SER A 4 20.46 -57.44 -9.00
N VAL A 5 19.34 -56.73 -9.21
CA VAL A 5 17.96 -57.08 -8.80
C VAL A 5 17.84 -57.79 -7.45
N LEU A 6 17.12 -57.16 -6.50
CA LEU A 6 16.07 -57.70 -5.60
C LEU A 6 15.73 -56.60 -4.55
N LYS A 7 14.62 -55.85 -4.69
CA LYS A 7 13.24 -56.10 -4.23
C LYS A 7 13.06 -56.22 -2.70
N GLN A 8 11.90 -55.72 -2.26
CA GLN A 8 11.16 -55.96 -1.01
C GLN A 8 11.38 -54.99 0.16
N GLN A 9 10.36 -54.49 0.87
CA GLN A 9 8.90 -54.48 0.73
C GLN A 9 8.32 -53.51 1.78
N VAL A 10 7.07 -53.14 1.56
CA VAL A 10 6.18 -52.35 2.42
C VAL A 10 5.88 -53.05 3.76
N ARG A 11 5.89 -52.28 4.86
CA ARG A 11 5.12 -52.52 6.09
C ARG A 11 4.66 -51.15 6.61
N LEU A 12 3.38 -50.77 6.50
CA LEU A 12 2.18 -51.20 7.24
C LEU A 12 1.87 -50.26 8.43
N VAL A 13 0.73 -49.58 8.27
CA VAL A 13 -0.31 -49.16 9.24
C VAL A 13 0.04 -48.36 10.51
N SER A 14 -0.53 -47.14 10.52
CA SER A 14 -1.51 -46.63 11.50
C SER A 14 -1.16 -46.56 12.98
N ALA A 15 -1.12 -45.33 13.51
CA ALA A 15 -1.92 -44.94 14.68
C ALA A 15 -1.92 -43.41 14.85
N PHE A 16 -2.99 -42.76 14.40
CA PHE A 16 -3.34 -41.42 14.85
C PHE A 16 -3.70 -41.50 16.34
N SER A 17 -2.88 -40.91 17.20
CA SER A 17 -3.16 -40.82 18.62
C SER A 17 -4.09 -39.63 18.88
N ASN A 18 -5.38 -39.92 19.04
CA ASN A 18 -6.39 -39.01 19.55
C ASN A 18 -6.06 -38.64 21.01
N ARG A 19 -5.76 -37.37 21.28
CA ARG A 19 -5.85 -36.82 22.65
C ARG A 19 -6.99 -35.82 22.69
N ILE A 20 -8.17 -36.39 22.98
CA ILE A 20 -9.37 -35.63 23.33
C ILE A 20 -9.21 -35.11 24.76
N TRP A 21 -9.63 -33.86 24.90
CA TRP A 21 -9.85 -33.08 26.11
C TRP A 21 -10.34 -33.86 27.33
N SER A 22 -9.75 -33.57 28.49
CA SER A 22 -10.40 -33.75 29.78
C SER A 22 -10.13 -32.52 30.62
N ILE A 23 -11.02 -31.55 30.57
CA ILE A 23 -11.08 -30.45 31.53
C ILE A 23 -12.16 -30.83 32.55
N ARG A 24 -11.72 -31.10 33.79
CA ARG A 24 -12.61 -31.26 34.95
C ARG A 24 -13.20 -29.89 35.29
N ALA A 25 -14.52 -29.77 35.21
CA ALA A 25 -15.26 -28.63 35.73
C ALA A 25 -15.58 -28.87 37.21
N THR A 26 -14.96 -28.11 38.09
CA THR A 26 -15.39 -27.94 39.49
C THR A 26 -15.12 -26.50 39.90
N GLY A 27 -16.15 -25.75 40.29
CA GLY A 27 -15.96 -24.49 41.02
C GLY A 27 -16.95 -23.37 40.70
N VAL A 28 -18.10 -23.43 41.38
CA VAL A 28 -18.83 -22.30 42.01
C VAL A 28 -18.81 -20.95 41.29
N VAL A 29 -19.96 -20.61 40.68
CA VAL A 29 -20.30 -19.28 40.21
C VAL A 29 -20.65 -18.39 41.41
N VAL A 30 -19.77 -17.45 41.77
CA VAL A 30 -20.16 -16.27 42.57
C VAL A 30 -20.20 -15.08 41.61
N LYS A 31 -21.37 -14.84 41.02
CA LYS A 31 -21.64 -13.61 40.26
C LYS A 31 -21.64 -12.45 41.25
N ARG A 32 -20.61 -11.61 41.22
CA ARG A 32 -20.66 -10.28 41.84
C ARG A 32 -21.76 -9.49 41.13
N ALA A 33 -22.85 -9.20 41.84
CA ALA A 33 -23.86 -8.25 41.40
C ALA A 33 -23.32 -6.84 41.65
N CYS A 34 -22.84 -6.18 40.59
CA CYS A 34 -22.65 -4.73 40.60
C CYS A 34 -23.97 -4.09 40.18
N SER A 35 -24.63 -3.45 41.15
CA SER A 35 -25.82 -2.62 40.99
C SER A 35 -25.56 -1.47 40.00
N HIS A 36 -26.30 -1.45 38.90
CA HIS A 36 -26.42 -0.32 37.98
C HIS A 36 -27.34 0.76 38.58
N PRO A 37 -26.94 2.04 38.58
CA PRO A 37 -27.88 3.15 38.58
C PRO A 37 -27.97 3.81 37.20
N GLN A 38 -29.18 4.29 36.92
CA GLN A 38 -29.70 4.75 35.64
C GLN A 38 -28.97 5.96 35.03
N HIS A 39 -28.68 5.83 33.73
CA HIS A 39 -28.84 6.81 32.65
C HIS A 39 -29.25 8.25 33.05
N GLN A 40 -28.32 9.21 32.91
CA GLN A 40 -28.67 10.60 32.61
C GLN A 40 -28.10 10.97 31.24
N LEU A 41 -28.98 11.02 30.25
CA LEU A 41 -28.73 11.55 28.91
C LEU A 41 -28.39 13.04 29.02
N HIS A 42 -27.10 13.37 28.96
CA HIS A 42 -26.69 14.71 28.62
C HIS A 42 -26.75 14.84 27.10
N THR A 43 -27.77 15.53 26.60
CA THR A 43 -27.85 15.96 25.20
C THR A 43 -26.71 16.94 24.94
N ARG A 44 -25.58 16.42 24.47
CA ARG A 44 -24.51 17.24 23.89
C ARG A 44 -25.08 17.90 22.64
N PRO A 45 -25.04 19.24 22.50
CA PRO A 45 -25.46 19.89 21.27
C PRO A 45 -24.60 19.38 20.12
N GLN A 46 -25.25 18.85 19.09
CA GLN A 46 -24.57 18.42 17.88
C GLN A 46 -23.97 19.66 17.23
N LEU A 47 -22.65 19.78 17.30
CA LEU A 47 -21.90 20.59 16.35
C LEU A 47 -22.17 19.97 14.98
N VAL A 48 -22.91 20.70 14.14
CA VAL A 48 -23.09 20.35 12.74
C VAL A 48 -21.72 20.01 12.14
N PRO A 49 -21.57 18.90 11.40
CA PRO A 49 -20.32 18.68 10.69
C PRO A 49 -20.17 19.84 9.71
N ALA A 50 -19.12 20.64 9.92
CA ALA A 50 -18.69 21.63 8.96
C ALA A 50 -18.68 20.95 7.60
N MET A 51 -19.36 21.56 6.64
CA MET A 51 -19.34 21.17 5.24
C MET A 51 -17.91 20.80 4.88
N VAL A 52 -17.67 19.52 4.57
CA VAL A 52 -16.37 19.06 4.09
C VAL A 52 -16.20 19.74 2.75
N LEU A 53 -15.56 20.91 2.75
CA LEU A 53 -15.00 21.49 1.54
C LEU A 53 -14.20 20.35 0.89
N PRO A 54 -14.44 20.02 -0.39
CA PRO A 54 -13.60 19.07 -1.08
C PRO A 54 -12.17 19.56 -0.87
N GLN A 55 -11.30 18.69 -0.35
CA GLN A 55 -9.94 19.05 0.05
C GLN A 55 -9.16 19.48 -1.19
N VAL A 56 -9.37 20.71 -1.64
CA VAL A 56 -8.46 21.42 -2.51
C VAL A 56 -7.19 21.47 -1.69
N PHE A 57 -6.23 20.61 -2.06
CA PHE A 57 -4.94 20.43 -1.42
C PHE A 57 -4.41 21.79 -0.94
N LYS A 58 -4.59 22.08 0.35
CA LYS A 58 -3.87 23.16 1.00
C LYS A 58 -2.42 22.69 1.04
N ARG A 59 -1.67 22.99 -0.02
CA ARG A 59 -0.23 22.76 -0.07
C ARG A 59 0.36 23.46 1.16
N ASN A 60 0.87 22.69 2.10
CA ASN A 60 1.67 23.24 3.19
C ASN A 60 2.89 23.88 2.54
N LEU A 61 2.97 25.21 2.59
CA LEU A 61 4.11 25.97 2.04
C LEU A 61 5.46 25.61 2.70
N PHE A 62 5.42 24.86 3.81
CA PHE A 62 6.59 24.33 4.50
C PHE A 62 7.05 22.97 3.98
N ASP A 63 6.25 22.26 3.19
CA ASP A 63 6.71 21.06 2.51
C ASP A 63 7.48 21.47 1.25
N ARG A 64 8.81 21.34 1.28
CA ARG A 64 9.67 21.61 0.12
C ARG A 64 9.47 20.59 -1.02
N ARG A 65 8.60 19.58 -0.85
CA ARG A 65 8.27 18.63 -1.91
C ARG A 65 7.47 19.30 -3.02
N ARG A 66 7.94 19.12 -4.25
CA ARG A 66 7.13 19.36 -5.44
C ARG A 66 6.23 18.14 -5.66
N PRO A 67 4.99 18.29 -6.17
CA PRO A 67 4.23 17.12 -6.61
C PRO A 67 5.00 16.31 -7.65
N GLY A 68 4.84 14.99 -7.57
CA GLY A 68 5.63 14.02 -8.33
C GLY A 68 6.96 13.64 -7.68
N ASP A 69 7.49 14.44 -6.74
CA ASP A 69 8.63 13.99 -5.92
C ASP A 69 8.18 12.81 -5.06
N TRP A 70 9.00 11.76 -5.03
CA TRP A 70 8.62 10.49 -4.45
C TRP A 70 9.62 10.04 -3.39
N THR A 71 9.12 9.41 -2.33
CA THR A 71 9.97 8.83 -1.28
C THR A 71 10.26 7.38 -1.60
N CYS A 72 11.52 6.99 -1.50
CA CYS A 72 11.89 5.60 -1.68
C CYS A 72 11.30 4.74 -0.56
N ASN A 73 10.56 3.70 -0.93
CA ASN A 73 9.96 2.77 0.04
C ASN A 73 11.00 1.88 0.74
N GLU A 74 12.19 1.73 0.16
CA GLU A 74 13.25 0.86 0.70
C GLU A 74 14.15 1.61 1.70
N CYS A 75 14.52 2.86 1.41
CA CYS A 75 15.50 3.61 2.21
C CYS A 75 15.02 4.97 2.71
N GLY A 76 13.78 5.37 2.41
CA GLY A 76 13.19 6.63 2.88
C GLY A 76 13.71 7.91 2.21
N THR A 77 14.63 7.79 1.24
CA THR A 77 15.20 8.94 0.55
C THR A 77 14.18 9.65 -0.35
N LEU A 78 14.10 10.98 -0.27
CA LEU A 78 13.26 11.81 -1.16
C LEU A 78 13.94 11.99 -2.52
N ASN A 79 13.26 11.61 -3.60
CA ASN A 79 13.75 11.69 -4.96
C ASN A 79 12.95 12.71 -5.77
N PHE A 80 13.62 13.40 -6.70
CA PHE A 80 12.94 14.27 -7.66
C PHE A 80 12.06 13.46 -8.61
N ALA A 81 10.94 14.07 -9.03
CA ALA A 81 9.94 13.44 -9.91
C ALA A 81 10.51 12.79 -11.18
N ASN A 82 11.56 13.38 -11.76
CA ASN A 82 12.20 12.86 -12.98
C ASN A 82 13.07 11.61 -12.77
N ARG A 83 13.37 11.25 -11.52
CA ARG A 83 14.19 10.08 -11.23
C ARG A 83 13.37 8.81 -11.39
N THR A 84 13.91 7.87 -12.16
CA THR A 84 13.29 6.56 -12.38
C THR A 84 13.68 5.52 -11.33
N GLU A 85 14.74 5.80 -10.58
CA GLU A 85 15.34 4.96 -9.53
C GLU A 85 15.76 5.84 -8.36
N CYS A 86 15.88 5.24 -7.18
CA CYS A 86 16.28 5.96 -5.97
C CYS A 86 17.74 6.40 -6.09
N PHE A 87 18.05 7.66 -5.83
CA PHE A 87 19.43 8.14 -5.89
C PHE A 87 20.31 7.52 -4.79
N GLY A 88 19.71 7.12 -3.66
CA GLY A 88 20.41 6.48 -2.55
C GLY A 88 20.64 4.98 -2.77
N CYS A 89 19.57 4.20 -2.93
CA CYS A 89 19.65 2.73 -2.96
C CYS A 89 19.32 2.08 -4.32
N LYS A 90 19.05 2.86 -5.37
CA LYS A 90 18.73 2.37 -6.73
C LYS A 90 17.42 1.60 -6.88
N ALA A 91 16.63 1.45 -5.83
CA ALA A 91 15.30 0.85 -5.92
C ALA A 91 14.37 1.63 -6.87
N ILE A 92 13.52 0.90 -7.60
CA ILE A 92 12.51 1.46 -8.50
C ILE A 92 11.24 1.79 -7.68
N PRO A 93 10.59 2.95 -7.88
CA PRO A 93 9.36 3.29 -7.18
C PRO A 93 8.22 2.34 -7.56
N LYS A 94 7.44 1.93 -6.56
CA LYS A 94 6.26 1.07 -6.78
C LYS A 94 5.19 1.78 -7.58
N GLU A 95 4.93 3.06 -7.35
CA GLU A 95 3.97 3.84 -8.11
C GLU A 95 4.56 5.22 -8.41
N ARG A 96 4.17 5.81 -9.55
CA ARG A 96 4.55 7.18 -9.90
C ARG A 96 3.29 8.02 -9.98
N GLU A 97 3.11 8.86 -8.98
CA GLU A 97 2.16 9.97 -9.06
C GLU A 97 2.68 10.99 -10.06
N VAL A 98 1.82 11.43 -10.97
CA VAL A 98 2.13 12.48 -11.95
C VAL A 98 1.41 13.75 -11.51
N ALA A 99 2.17 14.83 -11.34
CA ALA A 99 1.56 16.10 -11.00
C ALA A 99 0.61 16.56 -12.13
N PRO A 100 -0.49 17.27 -11.82
CA PRO A 100 -1.34 17.86 -12.85
C PRO A 100 -0.53 18.68 -13.87
N GLY A 101 -0.70 18.38 -15.15
CA GLY A 101 0.01 18.99 -16.28
C GLY A 101 1.40 18.41 -16.57
N ASP A 102 2.08 17.79 -15.59
CA ASP A 102 3.27 16.98 -15.86
C ASP A 102 2.83 15.69 -16.60
N TRP A 103 3.77 15.02 -17.26
CA TRP A 103 3.41 13.91 -18.15
C TRP A 103 4.48 12.83 -18.20
N LEU A 104 4.05 11.57 -18.29
CA LEU A 104 4.92 10.44 -18.60
C LEU A 104 5.02 10.29 -20.12
N CYS A 105 6.23 10.13 -20.63
CA CYS A 105 6.43 9.94 -22.06
C CYS A 105 5.75 8.64 -22.52
N PRO A 106 4.90 8.67 -23.57
CA PRO A 106 4.19 7.48 -24.03
C PRO A 106 5.12 6.43 -24.65
N ASN A 107 6.32 6.83 -25.09
CA ASN A 107 7.30 5.93 -25.69
C ASN A 107 8.23 5.28 -24.66
N CYS A 108 8.77 6.05 -23.70
CA CYS A 108 9.80 5.58 -22.78
C CYS A 108 9.45 5.71 -21.29
N SER A 109 8.23 6.14 -20.95
CA SER A 109 7.75 6.35 -19.58
C SER A 109 8.62 7.27 -18.70
N PHE A 110 9.42 8.14 -19.33
CA PHE A 110 10.20 9.15 -18.63
C PHE A 110 9.27 10.28 -18.15
N TYR A 111 9.47 10.76 -16.92
CA TYR A 111 8.68 11.86 -16.36
C TYR A 111 9.18 13.20 -16.89
N ASN A 112 8.27 13.98 -17.45
CA ASN A 112 8.53 15.30 -18.01
C ASN A 112 7.68 16.35 -17.30
N TYR A 113 8.29 17.51 -17.05
CA TYR A 113 7.56 18.66 -16.53
C TYR A 113 6.61 19.25 -17.57
N SER A 114 5.50 19.82 -17.12
CA SER A 114 4.43 20.41 -17.93
C SER A 114 4.90 21.46 -18.95
N SER A 115 5.99 22.15 -18.65
CA SER A 115 6.62 23.13 -19.52
C SER A 115 7.31 22.55 -20.75
N ARG A 116 7.51 21.23 -20.81
CA ARG A 116 8.15 20.56 -21.95
C ARG A 116 7.11 20.08 -22.96
N GLY A 117 7.29 20.48 -24.21
CA GLY A 117 6.54 19.96 -25.37
C GLY A 117 7.11 18.68 -25.97
N THR A 118 8.31 18.25 -25.54
CA THR A 118 8.97 17.02 -25.97
C THR A 118 9.66 16.31 -24.82
N CYS A 119 9.85 15.01 -24.94
CA CYS A 119 10.44 14.18 -23.90
C CYS A 119 11.92 14.52 -23.76
N PHE A 120 12.35 14.83 -22.54
CA PHE A 120 13.75 15.15 -22.24
C PHE A 120 14.73 14.01 -22.59
N LYS A 121 14.27 12.76 -22.54
CA LYS A 121 15.12 11.59 -22.79
C LYS A 121 15.15 11.14 -24.25
N CYS A 122 14.01 11.18 -24.95
CA CYS A 122 13.88 10.57 -26.28
C CYS A 122 13.21 11.48 -27.32
N ASN A 123 12.95 12.75 -26.99
CA ASN A 123 12.36 13.77 -27.86
C ASN A 123 10.96 13.47 -28.43
N THR A 124 10.31 12.37 -28.04
CA THR A 124 8.89 12.10 -28.36
C THR A 124 8.02 13.28 -27.94
N LEU A 125 7.09 13.70 -28.79
CA LEU A 125 6.18 14.80 -28.51
C LEU A 125 5.36 14.54 -27.24
N ALA A 126 5.03 15.61 -26.52
CA ALA A 126 4.09 15.54 -25.43
C ALA A 126 2.71 15.08 -25.94
N PRO A 127 1.98 14.26 -25.16
CA PRO A 127 0.59 13.97 -25.47
C PRO A 127 -0.28 15.24 -25.35
N PRO A 128 -1.51 15.23 -25.90
CA PRO A 128 -2.46 16.34 -25.73
C PRO A 128 -2.65 16.71 -24.26
N GLU A 129 -2.92 17.99 -23.96
CA GLU A 129 -3.08 18.47 -22.58
C GLU A 129 -4.15 17.70 -21.79
N SER A 130 -5.22 17.28 -22.46
CA SER A 130 -6.30 16.48 -21.88
C SER A 130 -5.85 15.12 -21.33
N GLU A 131 -4.69 14.62 -21.75
CA GLU A 131 -4.13 13.33 -21.35
C GLU A 131 -2.95 13.47 -20.38
N ARG A 132 -2.52 14.70 -20.05
CA ARG A 132 -1.42 14.96 -19.10
C ARG A 132 -1.91 14.85 -17.65
N GLY A 133 -1.06 14.35 -16.76
CA GLY A 133 -1.39 14.11 -15.34
C GLY A 133 -1.97 12.73 -15.01
N TYR A 134 -2.33 11.89 -15.99
CA TYR A 134 -2.67 10.49 -15.76
C TYR A 134 -1.46 9.60 -16.07
N ALA A 135 -0.99 8.83 -15.08
CA ALA A 135 -0.02 7.78 -15.33
C ALA A 135 -0.74 6.65 -16.10
N PRO A 136 -0.30 6.24 -17.31
CA PRO A 136 -0.86 5.06 -17.95
C PRO A 136 -0.59 3.83 -17.08
N GLU A 137 -1.63 3.01 -16.91
CA GLU A 137 -1.58 1.81 -16.11
C GLU A 137 -0.52 0.86 -16.66
N ARG A 138 0.39 0.37 -15.79
CA ARG A 138 1.46 -0.53 -16.22
C ARG A 138 0.86 -1.86 -16.66
N ARG A 139 0.84 -2.11 -17.97
CA ARG A 139 0.63 -3.45 -18.55
C ARG A 139 1.82 -4.36 -18.27
#